data_AF-A0A526V6H1-F1
#
_entry.id   AF-A0A526V6H1-F1
#
_cell.length_a   1.000
_cell.length_b   1.000
_cell.length_c   1.000
_cell.angle_alpha   90.00
_cell.angle_beta   90.00
_cell.angle_gamma   90.00
#
_symmetry.space_group_name_H-M   'P 1'
#
loop_
_entity.id
_entity.type
_entity.pdbx_description
1 polymer ?
#
loop_
_entity_poly.entity_id
_entity_poly.type
_entity_poly.pdbx_seq_one_letter_code
_entity_poly.pdbx_strand_id
1 'polypeptide(L)'
;MNLPQNVATKPSALASPVVELRQYTLKPGRRDTLIGIFDGRLIEGQEDAGMTIIGQFRDLDRPDMFVWMRGFDGMDARKNALAAFYGGPVWAAHSHAANETMIDSDDVLLLKPAWPGAGFDLAGAQRPSLAADEKPIQNKPLTGIVVIEIHHLQPGTEADFATRFETETACLMTADARLLAAFVTE
;
A
#
# COMPACT_ATOMS: atom_id res chain seq x y z
N MET A 1 -26.30 -35.67 -16.77
CA MET A 1 -25.37 -34.83 -17.57
C MET A 1 -25.42 -33.45 -16.95
N ASN A 2 -24.54 -33.16 -16.00
CA ASN A 2 -24.57 -31.91 -15.23
C ASN A 2 -23.79 -30.84 -15.99
N LEU A 3 -24.46 -29.75 -16.33
CA LEU A 3 -23.81 -28.51 -16.79
C LEU A 3 -22.87 -28.00 -15.68
N PRO A 4 -21.66 -27.51 -16.00
CA PRO A 4 -20.85 -26.82 -15.02
C PRO A 4 -21.55 -25.52 -14.60
N GLN A 5 -21.65 -25.30 -13.29
CA GLN A 5 -22.09 -24.04 -12.71
C GLN A 5 -21.17 -22.93 -13.22
N ASN A 6 -21.76 -21.90 -13.82
CA ASN A 6 -21.12 -20.62 -14.06
C ASN A 6 -20.46 -20.15 -12.76
N VAL A 7 -19.13 -20.20 -12.72
CA VAL A 7 -18.36 -19.47 -11.73
C VAL A 7 -18.66 -18.00 -12.01
N ALA A 8 -19.46 -17.38 -11.14
CA ALA A 8 -19.66 -15.95 -11.19
C ALA A 8 -18.29 -15.29 -11.09
N THR A 9 -17.85 -14.66 -12.17
CA THR A 9 -16.64 -13.84 -12.18
C THR A 9 -16.83 -12.80 -11.09
N LYS A 10 -16.03 -12.89 -10.02
CA LYS A 10 -15.96 -11.84 -8.99
C LYS A 10 -15.71 -10.52 -9.75
N PRO A 11 -16.50 -9.46 -9.50
CA PRO A 11 -16.23 -8.18 -10.11
C PRO A 11 -14.77 -7.81 -9.81
N SER A 12 -14.09 -7.27 -10.82
CA SER A 12 -12.73 -6.74 -10.72
C SER A 12 -12.72 -5.68 -9.61
N ALA A 13 -12.44 -6.11 -8.38
CA ALA A 13 -12.47 -5.23 -7.25
C ALA A 13 -11.25 -4.32 -7.39
N LEU A 14 -11.48 -3.02 -7.51
CA LEU A 14 -10.45 -2.02 -7.22
C LEU A 14 -9.82 -2.43 -5.88
N ALA A 15 -8.48 -2.39 -5.83
CA ALA A 15 -7.66 -2.99 -4.78
C ALA A 15 -8.22 -2.84 -3.36
N SER A 16 -8.76 -1.65 -3.07
CA SER A 16 -9.50 -1.30 -1.87
C SER A 16 -10.10 0.10 -2.04
N PRO A 17 -11.37 0.34 -1.65
CA PRO A 17 -11.94 1.69 -1.64
C PRO A 17 -11.25 2.63 -0.64
N VAL A 18 -10.62 2.07 0.41
CA VAL A 18 -9.87 2.83 1.42
C VAL A 18 -8.42 2.38 1.39
N VAL A 19 -7.49 3.34 1.31
CA VAL A 19 -6.06 3.10 1.24
C VAL A 19 -5.36 3.90 2.34
N GLU A 20 -4.32 3.31 2.93
CA GLU A 20 -3.36 4.04 3.76
C GLU A 20 -2.03 4.16 3.01
N LEU A 21 -1.55 5.38 2.82
CA LEU A 21 -0.14 5.65 2.53
C LEU A 21 0.57 5.95 3.85
N ARG A 22 1.57 5.15 4.18
CA ARG A 22 2.29 5.22 5.45
C ARG A 22 3.74 5.58 5.21
N GLN A 23 4.23 6.55 5.97
CA GLN A 23 5.57 7.11 5.84
C GLN A 23 6.28 7.03 7.17
N TYR A 24 7.25 6.12 7.30
CA TYR A 24 7.96 5.91 8.55
C TYR A 24 9.32 6.60 8.53
N THR A 25 9.59 7.38 9.56
CA THR A 25 10.93 7.90 9.83
C THR A 25 11.68 6.88 10.65
N LEU A 26 12.81 6.39 10.14
CA LEU A 26 13.62 5.35 10.76
C LEU A 26 14.87 5.92 11.42
N LYS A 27 15.44 5.13 12.33
CA LYS A 27 16.79 5.40 12.83
C LYS A 27 17.82 5.15 11.70
N PRO A 28 18.93 5.90 11.68
CA PRO A 28 19.96 5.77 10.64
C PRO A 28 20.39 4.33 10.39
N GLY A 29 20.33 3.89 9.12
CA GLY A 29 20.78 2.56 8.69
C GLY A 29 19.88 1.39 9.11
N ARG A 30 18.68 1.65 9.65
CA ARG A 30 17.76 0.58 10.10
C ARG A 30 16.73 0.15 9.05
N ARG A 31 16.69 0.80 7.88
CA ARG A 31 15.73 0.50 6.81
C ARG A 31 15.71 -0.96 6.38
N ASP A 32 16.87 -1.54 6.10
CA ASP A 32 16.95 -2.95 5.65
C ASP A 32 16.54 -3.94 6.76
N THR A 33 16.81 -3.60 8.02
CA THR A 33 16.34 -4.39 9.15
C THR A 33 14.82 -4.38 9.24
N LEU A 34 14.20 -3.19 9.10
CA LEU A 34 12.74 -3.09 9.10
C LEU A 34 12.13 -3.85 7.92
N ILE A 35 12.68 -3.70 6.71
CA ILE A 35 12.22 -4.44 5.53
C ILE A 35 12.25 -5.95 5.79
N GLY A 36 13.36 -6.47 6.34
CA GLY A 36 13.45 -7.90 6.65
C GLY A 36 12.42 -8.40 7.68
N ILE A 37 12.10 -7.59 8.69
CA ILE A 37 11.03 -7.92 9.65
C ILE A 37 9.67 -7.84 8.97
N PHE A 38 9.43 -6.78 8.19
CA PHE A 38 8.16 -6.53 7.55
C PHE A 38 7.82 -7.65 6.55
N ASP A 39 8.74 -7.91 5.62
CA ASP A 39 8.62 -8.94 4.58
C ASP A 39 8.54 -10.36 5.11
N GLY A 40 9.30 -10.69 6.17
CA GLY A 40 9.39 -12.07 6.67
C GLY A 40 8.40 -12.42 7.78
N ARG A 41 7.72 -11.43 8.38
CA ARG A 41 6.91 -11.64 9.59
C ARG A 41 5.59 -10.88 9.64
N LEU A 42 5.48 -9.70 9.02
CA LEU A 42 4.34 -8.80 9.24
C LEU A 42 3.37 -8.73 8.06
N ILE A 43 3.79 -9.07 6.84
CA ILE A 43 2.90 -9.02 5.68
C ILE A 43 1.80 -10.06 5.79
N GLU A 44 2.16 -11.33 5.96
CA GLU A 44 1.22 -12.44 5.97
C GLU A 44 0.19 -12.26 7.10
N GLY A 45 0.62 -11.82 8.29
CA GLY A 45 -0.29 -11.54 9.40
C GLY A 45 -1.26 -10.38 9.13
N GLN A 46 -0.89 -9.41 8.29
CA GLN A 46 -1.82 -8.34 7.87
C GLN A 46 -2.79 -8.84 6.80
N GLU A 47 -2.31 -9.63 5.84
CA GLU A 47 -3.13 -10.26 4.80
C GLU A 47 -4.16 -11.22 5.41
N ASP A 48 -3.76 -12.05 6.37
CA ASP A 48 -4.64 -12.95 7.13
C ASP A 48 -5.70 -12.20 7.94
N ALA A 49 -5.39 -10.97 8.39
CA ALA A 49 -6.35 -10.09 9.06
C ALA A 49 -7.30 -9.35 8.09
N GLY A 50 -7.15 -9.55 6.78
CA GLY A 50 -8.00 -8.99 5.73
C GLY A 50 -7.51 -7.67 5.13
N MET A 51 -6.23 -7.32 5.30
CA MET A 51 -5.63 -6.14 4.67
C MET A 51 -4.96 -6.51 3.33
N THR A 52 -5.06 -5.63 2.34
CA THR A 52 -4.34 -5.82 1.08
C THR A 52 -3.03 -5.04 1.13
N ILE A 53 -1.87 -5.70 1.13
CA ILE A 53 -0.58 -5.01 1.01
C ILE A 53 -0.36 -4.62 -0.47
N ILE A 54 -0.41 -3.32 -0.75
CA ILE A 54 -0.37 -2.79 -2.13
C ILE A 54 1.07 -2.64 -2.62
N GLY A 55 1.96 -2.13 -1.76
CA GLY A 55 3.34 -1.88 -2.16
C GLY A 55 4.21 -1.36 -1.02
N GLN A 56 5.51 -1.54 -1.18
CA GLN A 56 6.55 -1.06 -0.29
C GLN A 56 7.65 -0.41 -1.13
N PHE A 57 8.20 0.69 -0.63
CA PHE A 57 9.07 1.56 -1.40
C PHE A 57 10.26 1.99 -0.56
N ARG A 58 11.43 1.97 -1.20
CA ARG A 58 12.65 2.62 -0.70
C ARG A 58 12.65 4.03 -1.28
N ASP A 59 12.59 5.03 -0.42
CA ASP A 59 12.83 6.40 -0.86
C ASP A 59 14.31 6.53 -1.28
N LEU A 60 14.52 6.99 -2.52
CA LEU A 60 15.86 7.10 -3.14
C LEU A 60 16.65 8.27 -2.56
N ASP A 61 15.96 9.35 -2.19
CA ASP A 61 16.57 10.58 -1.68
C ASP A 61 16.64 10.58 -0.16
N ARG A 62 15.76 9.81 0.52
CA ARG A 62 15.67 9.72 1.97
C ARG A 62 15.95 8.29 2.46
N PRO A 63 17.23 7.92 2.71
CA PRO A 63 17.61 6.55 3.04
C PRO A 63 17.01 6.04 4.37
N ASP A 64 16.61 6.95 5.25
CA ASP A 64 16.00 6.65 6.55
C ASP A 64 14.46 6.67 6.51
N MET A 65 13.85 6.68 5.32
CA MET A 65 12.40 6.54 5.15
C MET A 65 12.02 5.15 4.67
N PHE A 66 10.92 4.63 5.23
CA PHE A 66 10.22 3.45 4.71
C PHE A 66 8.78 3.83 4.39
N VAL A 67 8.44 3.77 3.10
CA VAL A 67 7.13 4.17 2.58
C VAL A 67 6.40 2.93 2.10
N TRP A 68 5.14 2.77 2.48
CA TRP A 68 4.35 1.60 2.07
C TRP A 68 2.86 1.91 2.03
N MET A 69 2.12 1.06 1.32
CA MET A 69 0.70 1.22 1.09
C MET A 69 -0.04 -0.07 1.42
N ARG A 70 -1.20 0.08 2.06
CA ARG A 70 -2.17 -1.01 2.25
C ARG A 70 -3.58 -0.53 1.99
N GLY A 71 -4.46 -1.47 1.64
CA GLY A 71 -5.85 -1.24 1.35
C GLY A 71 -6.79 -2.02 2.27
N PHE A 72 -8.02 -1.51 2.39
CA PHE A 72 -9.14 -2.12 3.08
C PHE A 72 -10.43 -2.06 2.25
N ASP A 73 -11.29 -3.07 2.40
CA ASP A 73 -12.62 -3.15 1.78
C ASP A 73 -13.66 -2.15 2.36
N GLY A 74 -13.20 -1.11 3.04
CA GLY A 74 -14.03 -0.06 3.66
C GLY A 74 -13.59 0.25 5.08
N MET A 75 -14.21 1.28 5.69
CA MET A 75 -13.83 1.76 7.02
C MET A 75 -14.12 0.76 8.15
N ASP A 76 -15.20 -0.01 8.05
CA ASP A 76 -15.50 -1.07 9.04
C ASP A 76 -14.52 -2.24 8.91
N ALA A 77 -14.22 -2.67 7.68
CA ALA A 77 -13.20 -3.69 7.41
C ALA A 77 -11.84 -3.24 7.94
N ARG A 78 -11.47 -1.97 7.71
CA ARG A 78 -10.27 -1.36 8.27
C ARG A 78 -10.23 -1.46 9.79
N LYS A 79 -11.28 -1.01 10.48
CA LYS A 79 -11.34 -1.06 11.94
C LYS A 79 -11.12 -2.49 12.46
N ASN A 80 -11.82 -3.46 11.88
CA ASN A 80 -11.77 -4.86 12.31
C ASN A 80 -10.38 -5.49 12.04
N ALA A 81 -9.83 -5.26 10.84
CA ALA A 81 -8.53 -5.79 10.46
C ALA A 81 -7.40 -5.23 11.34
N LEU A 82 -7.41 -3.92 11.60
CA LEU A 82 -6.42 -3.29 12.49
C LEU A 82 -6.51 -3.81 13.92
N ALA A 83 -7.72 -3.98 14.45
CA ALA A 83 -7.92 -4.55 15.78
C ALA A 83 -7.41 -5.99 15.86
N ALA A 84 -7.71 -6.82 14.85
CA ALA A 84 -7.27 -8.21 14.78
C ALA A 84 -5.74 -8.33 14.68
N PHE A 85 -5.11 -7.52 13.83
CA PHE A 85 -3.66 -7.57 13.64
C PHE A 85 -2.89 -7.05 14.86
N TYR A 86 -3.20 -5.83 15.33
CA TYR A 86 -2.45 -5.21 16.44
C TYR A 86 -2.76 -5.86 17.80
N GLY A 87 -3.94 -6.46 17.95
CA GLY A 87 -4.27 -7.31 19.11
C GLY A 87 -3.80 -8.76 18.97
N GLY A 88 -3.23 -9.13 17.82
CA GLY A 88 -2.91 -10.50 17.46
C GLY A 88 -1.50 -10.95 17.87
N PRO A 89 -1.25 -12.28 17.84
CA PRO A 89 0.02 -12.86 18.28
C PRO A 89 1.21 -12.47 17.39
N VAL A 90 0.99 -12.25 16.09
CA VAL A 90 2.04 -11.84 15.14
C VAL A 90 2.62 -10.50 15.53
N TRP A 91 1.77 -9.48 15.74
CA TRP A 91 2.23 -8.18 16.20
C TRP A 91 2.85 -8.25 17.59
N ALA A 92 2.24 -8.98 18.53
CA ALA A 92 2.79 -9.16 19.87
C ALA A 92 4.22 -9.75 19.85
N ALA A 93 4.50 -10.70 18.95
CA ALA A 93 5.80 -11.34 18.83
C ALA A 93 6.87 -10.45 18.18
N HIS A 94 6.49 -9.55 17.27
CA HIS A 94 7.45 -8.84 16.40
C HIS A 94 7.47 -7.31 16.57
N SER A 95 6.51 -6.74 17.30
CA SER A 95 6.36 -5.29 17.50
C SER A 95 7.58 -4.63 18.12
N HIS A 96 8.20 -5.23 19.14
CA HIS A 96 9.39 -4.68 19.78
C HIS A 96 10.53 -4.47 18.76
N ALA A 97 10.87 -5.52 18.01
CA ALA A 97 11.93 -5.48 17.02
C ALA A 97 11.64 -4.48 15.89
N ALA A 98 10.38 -4.37 15.46
CA ALA A 98 9.97 -3.36 14.49
C ALA A 98 10.10 -1.95 15.06
N ASN A 99 9.52 -1.69 16.23
CA ASN A 99 9.52 -0.37 16.89
C ASN A 99 10.93 0.13 17.20
N GLU A 100 11.87 -0.76 17.52
CA GLU A 100 13.27 -0.38 17.72
C GLU A 100 13.93 0.24 16.48
N THR A 101 13.42 -0.02 15.27
CA THR A 101 13.94 0.55 14.03
C THR A 101 13.39 1.96 13.74
N MET A 102 12.27 2.33 14.34
CA MET A 102 11.50 3.52 13.98
C MET A 102 11.76 4.69 14.95
N ILE A 103 11.69 5.91 14.41
CA ILE A 103 11.59 7.17 15.15
C ILE A 103 10.12 7.60 15.17
N ASP A 104 9.47 7.54 14.02
CA ASP A 104 8.07 7.93 13.84
C ASP A 104 7.36 7.01 12.84
N SER A 105 6.11 6.67 13.14
CA SER A 105 5.24 5.82 12.33
C SER A 105 3.82 6.40 12.14
N ASP A 106 3.60 7.63 12.60
CA ASP A 106 2.26 8.22 12.72
C ASP A 106 1.85 9.03 11.48
N ASP A 107 2.77 9.31 10.56
CA ASP A 107 2.47 9.89 9.25
C ASP A 107 1.73 8.85 8.37
N VAL A 108 0.41 8.94 8.44
CA VAL A 108 -0.55 8.05 7.76
C VAL A 108 -1.58 8.91 7.04
N LEU A 109 -1.55 8.88 5.72
CA LEU A 109 -2.61 9.46 4.90
C LEU A 109 -3.69 8.41 4.67
N LEU A 110 -4.90 8.69 5.13
CA LEU A 110 -6.09 7.89 4.83
C LEU A 110 -6.75 8.43 3.56
N LEU A 111 -6.92 7.55 2.57
CA LEU A 111 -7.14 7.92 1.18
C LEU A 111 -8.27 7.12 0.55
N LYS A 112 -8.93 7.74 -0.43
CA LYS A 112 -9.90 7.11 -1.35
C LYS A 112 -9.64 7.51 -2.80
N PRO A 113 -10.07 6.70 -3.78
CA PRO A 113 -9.92 7.05 -5.19
C PRO A 113 -10.44 8.46 -5.47
N ALA A 114 -9.65 9.27 -6.17
CA ALA A 114 -9.99 10.65 -6.48
C ALA A 114 -11.22 10.77 -7.40
N TRP A 115 -11.46 9.75 -8.23
CA TRP A 115 -12.62 9.60 -9.12
C TRP A 115 -12.88 8.10 -9.39
N PRO A 116 -14.04 7.73 -9.98
CA PRO A 116 -14.31 6.34 -10.34
C PRO A 116 -13.24 5.77 -11.28
N GLY A 117 -12.60 4.67 -10.87
CA GLY A 117 -11.52 4.05 -11.65
C GLY A 117 -10.11 4.62 -11.38
N ALA A 118 -9.96 5.60 -10.49
CA ALA A 118 -8.66 6.15 -10.11
C ALA A 118 -7.85 5.23 -9.17
N GLY A 119 -8.46 4.19 -8.62
CA GLY A 119 -7.78 3.26 -7.71
C GLY A 119 -6.87 2.27 -8.44
N PHE A 120 -6.05 1.54 -7.68
CA PHE A 120 -5.24 0.47 -8.26
C PHE A 120 -6.11 -0.66 -8.81
N ASP A 121 -5.78 -1.11 -10.02
CA ASP A 121 -6.23 -2.40 -10.53
C ASP A 121 -5.22 -3.48 -10.13
N LEU A 122 -5.56 -4.22 -9.07
CA LEU A 122 -4.78 -5.38 -8.61
C LEU A 122 -5.42 -6.70 -9.02
N ALA A 123 -6.38 -6.69 -9.95
CA ALA A 123 -7.01 -7.92 -10.42
C ALA A 123 -5.95 -8.85 -11.05
N GLY A 124 -5.84 -10.07 -10.51
CA GLY A 124 -4.85 -11.05 -10.96
C GLY A 124 -3.43 -10.81 -10.44
N ALA A 125 -3.19 -9.79 -9.62
CA ALA A 125 -1.93 -9.65 -8.89
C ALA A 125 -1.87 -10.72 -7.79
N GLN A 126 -0.83 -11.54 -7.83
CA GLN A 126 -0.48 -12.44 -6.74
C GLN A 126 0.92 -12.06 -6.28
N ARG A 127 1.03 -11.60 -5.02
CA ARG A 127 2.32 -11.42 -4.39
C ARG A 127 2.93 -12.82 -4.17
N PRO A 128 4.17 -13.08 -4.62
CA PRO A 128 4.88 -14.28 -4.20
C PRO A 128 5.04 -14.24 -2.68
N SER A 129 4.53 -15.25 -1.98
CA SER A 129 4.84 -15.41 -0.56
C SER A 129 6.34 -15.64 -0.42
N LEU A 130 6.99 -14.89 0.46
CA LEU A 130 8.36 -15.19 0.84
C LEU A 130 8.30 -16.43 1.73
N ALA A 131 8.92 -17.52 1.30
CA ALA A 131 9.15 -18.63 2.20
C ALA A 131 9.98 -18.11 3.39
N ALA A 132 9.67 -18.58 4.61
CA ALA A 132 10.20 -18.04 5.88
C ALA A 132 11.74 -17.97 6.00
N ASP A 133 12.48 -18.53 5.04
CA ASP A 133 13.94 -18.64 4.99
C ASP A 133 14.59 -17.99 3.74
N GLU A 134 13.81 -17.42 2.80
CA GLU A 134 14.39 -16.66 1.69
C GLU A 134 14.78 -15.25 2.14
N LYS A 135 16.09 -14.95 2.10
CA LYS A 135 16.58 -13.60 2.35
C LYS A 135 16.01 -12.67 1.27
N PRO A 136 15.55 -11.44 1.63
CA PRO A 136 15.16 -10.46 0.64
C PRO A 136 16.28 -10.31 -0.38
N ILE A 137 15.94 -10.38 -1.68
CA ILE A 137 16.92 -10.38 -2.76
C ILE A 137 17.66 -9.03 -2.73
N GLN A 138 18.84 -9.03 -2.12
CA GLN A 138 19.78 -7.92 -2.23
C GLN A 138 20.29 -7.88 -3.67
N ASN A 139 20.25 -6.70 -4.29
CA ASN A 139 20.85 -6.40 -5.61
C ASN A 139 20.10 -6.91 -6.85
N LYS A 140 18.75 -7.02 -6.83
CA LYS A 140 18.01 -7.10 -8.09
C LYS A 140 18.08 -5.72 -8.78
N PRO A 141 18.40 -5.63 -10.08
CA PRO A 141 18.37 -4.34 -10.78
C PRO A 141 16.97 -3.73 -10.67
N LEU A 142 16.91 -2.42 -10.41
CA LEU A 142 15.66 -1.68 -10.40
C LEU A 142 15.00 -1.84 -11.78
N THR A 143 13.82 -2.45 -11.81
CA THR A 143 13.05 -2.66 -13.04
C THR A 143 12.22 -1.43 -13.42
N GLY A 144 12.16 -0.44 -12.53
CA GLY A 144 11.44 0.82 -12.72
C GLY A 144 11.51 1.68 -11.46
N ILE A 145 11.00 2.91 -11.57
CA ILE A 145 10.83 3.85 -10.46
C ILE A 145 9.34 4.13 -10.32
N VAL A 146 8.85 4.20 -9.09
CA VAL A 146 7.51 4.69 -8.77
C VAL A 146 7.68 6.08 -8.16
N VAL A 147 6.91 7.04 -8.67
CA VAL A 147 6.86 8.40 -8.14
C VAL A 147 5.53 8.56 -7.40
N ILE A 148 5.59 8.99 -6.14
CA ILE A 148 4.43 9.31 -5.31
C ILE A 148 4.46 10.81 -5.06
N GLU A 149 3.51 11.53 -5.66
CA GLU A 149 3.38 12.99 -5.47
C GLU A 149 2.25 13.29 -4.49
N ILE A 150 2.56 14.04 -3.42
CA ILE A 150 1.59 14.45 -2.41
C ILE A 150 1.38 15.96 -2.55
N HIS A 151 0.14 16.36 -2.83
CA HIS A 151 -0.27 17.75 -2.93
C HIS A 151 -1.10 18.13 -1.70
N HIS A 152 -0.61 19.08 -0.89
CA HIS A 152 -1.37 19.64 0.22
C HIS A 152 -2.29 20.74 -0.31
N LEU A 153 -3.59 20.46 -0.35
CA LEU A 153 -4.60 21.35 -0.89
C LEU A 153 -5.22 22.23 0.21
N GLN A 154 -5.77 23.37 -0.20
CA GLN A 154 -6.61 24.17 0.68
C GLN A 154 -7.94 23.43 0.90
N PRO A 155 -8.48 23.42 2.13
CA PRO A 155 -9.75 22.75 2.41
C PRO A 155 -10.87 23.22 1.47
N GLY A 156 -11.61 22.28 0.89
CA GLY A 156 -12.72 22.55 -0.03
C GLY A 156 -12.33 22.72 -1.50
N THR A 157 -11.05 22.55 -1.85
CA THR A 157 -10.56 22.62 -3.24
C THR A 157 -10.28 21.25 -3.87
N GLU A 158 -10.50 20.17 -3.12
CA GLU A 158 -10.08 18.81 -3.45
C GLU A 158 -10.79 18.29 -4.71
N ALA A 159 -12.12 18.48 -4.79
CA ALA A 159 -12.91 18.00 -5.93
C ALA A 159 -12.56 18.72 -7.24
N ASP A 160 -12.39 20.05 -7.18
CA ASP A 160 -12.02 20.85 -8.35
C ASP A 160 -10.60 20.53 -8.81
N PHE A 161 -9.68 20.29 -7.88
CA PHE A 161 -8.31 19.90 -8.20
C PHE A 161 -8.28 18.50 -8.83
N ALA A 162 -8.95 17.52 -8.23
CA ALA A 162 -9.02 16.15 -8.73
C ALA A 162 -9.59 16.10 -10.15
N THR A 163 -10.68 16.84 -10.41
CA THR A 163 -11.31 16.92 -11.74
C THR A 163 -10.34 17.48 -12.77
N ARG A 164 -9.69 18.62 -12.47
CA ARG A 164 -8.70 19.23 -13.39
C ARG A 164 -7.52 18.31 -13.65
N PHE A 165 -7.01 17.66 -12.60
CA PHE A 165 -5.89 16.72 -12.74
C PHE A 165 -6.26 15.54 -13.63
N GLU A 166 -7.44 14.96 -13.46
CA GLU A 166 -7.95 13.87 -14.32
C GLU A 166 -8.01 14.31 -15.78
N THR A 167 -8.64 15.46 -16.06
CA THR A 167 -8.91 15.90 -17.43
C THR A 167 -7.69 16.43 -18.16
N GLU A 168 -6.79 17.12 -17.45
CA GLU A 168 -5.70 17.89 -18.07
C GLU A 168 -4.34 17.20 -17.93
N THR A 169 -4.10 16.46 -16.84
CA THR A 169 -2.77 15.90 -16.55
C THR A 169 -2.73 14.39 -16.77
N ALA A 170 -3.66 13.64 -16.17
CA ALA A 170 -3.66 12.18 -16.24
C ALA A 170 -3.77 11.67 -17.68
N CYS A 171 -4.58 12.34 -18.52
CA CYS A 171 -4.74 12.02 -19.94
C CYS A 171 -3.43 12.16 -20.75
N LEU A 172 -2.52 13.05 -20.32
CA LEU A 172 -1.26 13.32 -21.02
C LEU A 172 -0.12 12.36 -20.60
N MET A 173 -0.28 11.61 -19.50
CA MET A 173 0.72 10.65 -18.99
C MET A 173 0.73 9.34 -19.79
N THR A 174 0.96 9.40 -21.10
CA THR A 174 0.91 8.23 -21.99
C THR A 174 2.22 7.88 -22.71
N ALA A 175 3.24 8.74 -22.65
CA ALA A 175 4.49 8.55 -23.40
C ALA A 175 5.63 7.93 -22.57
N ASP A 176 5.92 8.42 -21.35
CA ASP A 176 7.12 8.02 -20.57
C ASP A 176 6.83 7.61 -19.12
N ALA A 177 5.61 7.86 -18.63
CA ALA A 177 5.16 7.48 -17.30
C ALA A 177 3.71 7.02 -17.38
N ARG A 178 3.33 6.06 -16.55
CA ARG A 178 1.95 5.56 -16.45
C ARG A 178 1.38 5.98 -15.10
N LEU A 179 0.22 6.62 -15.09
CA LEU A 179 -0.54 6.83 -13.85
C LEU A 179 -1.01 5.46 -13.32
N LEU A 180 -0.57 5.09 -12.12
CA LEU A 180 -0.96 3.83 -11.48
C LEU A 180 -2.25 3.98 -10.68
N ALA A 181 -2.41 5.10 -9.98
CA ALA A 181 -3.61 5.46 -9.24
C ALA A 181 -3.56 6.95 -8.82
N ALA A 182 -4.71 7.51 -8.47
CA ALA A 182 -4.85 8.85 -7.91
C ALA A 182 -5.87 8.83 -6.75
N PHE A 183 -5.53 9.53 -5.67
CA PHE A 183 -6.28 9.51 -4.43
C PHE A 183 -6.48 10.91 -3.85
N VAL A 184 -7.55 11.06 -3.08
CA VAL A 184 -7.82 12.20 -2.19
C VAL A 184 -8.03 11.69 -0.76
N THR A 185 -8.03 12.58 0.22
CA THR A 185 -8.33 12.21 1.61
C THR A 185 -9.70 11.55 1.72
N GLU A 186 -9.76 10.43 2.47
CA GLU A 186 -10.99 9.71 2.81
C GLU A 186 -11.92 10.55 3.69
#